data_AF-A0A9J7X2G2-F1
#
_entry.id   AF-A0A9J7X2G2-F1
#
_cell.length_a   1.000
_cell.length_b   1.000
_cell.length_c   1.000
_cell.angle_alpha   90.00
_cell.angle_beta   90.00
_cell.angle_gamma   90.00
#
_symmetry.space_group_name_H-M   'P 1'
#
loop_
_entity.id
_entity.type
_entity.pdbx_description
1 polymer ?
#
loop_
_entity_poly.entity_id
_entity_poly.type
_entity_poly.pdbx_seq_one_letter_code
_entity_poly.pdbx_strand_id
1 'polypeptide(L)'
;MRRCALFLLVADTWSKEDCLTLLERIRSLLPDGDTMKYKTTESHFDWEKVGFGGFTGDMCKQKWQKVSTEVRKYRTMTELIVDATEHVKNPYKGKKLKTHPDFPKKALTPYFRFFMEKRAKYAKIHPEMSNLDLTKILSKKYKELPEKKKLKYIQEFQREKEAFEKNMARFKEDHPDLIEERKKSDLPEKPKTPQQLWYNHEKKAFMKVHPEVSQKDLKEALRRQWSQLPDKKRLKWISKALELQKQYESLLIKGIKDIEHVKSVLTKAERQLKDKFDGRPTKPPPNGYSLYCAELMVTMKDVPSTERMVLCSKKWKLMTQKEKDMFQKQCEQSLPEEERERVLGEEKMGGTKLNIADGKKKTRLPETPKTPEEMWQQNVIGDYLAKYRVRNDRKKAQNAMDAAWKAMEKKEKIPWIKKAAEDQKRYERELLEMRTVLSGQGQRKPKFDGEPKKPPVSGYQMFSQELLTNGELNHFSLKERMVEIGKRWHKLSQSQKDKYKKQVEEQQLEYKAELDAWVKSLSPQERAVYKEFSSTVSNCSFLQL
;
A
#
# COMPACT_ATOMS: atom_id res chain seq x y z
N MET A 1 55.08 -19.64 -9.17
CA MET A 1 54.32 -20.54 -8.27
C MET A 1 53.26 -19.75 -7.51
N ARG A 2 51.97 -19.95 -7.83
CA ARG A 2 50.81 -19.76 -6.94
C ARG A 2 49.57 -20.38 -7.63
N ARG A 3 49.36 -21.65 -7.27
CA ARG A 3 48.13 -22.47 -7.27
C ARG A 3 47.09 -22.18 -8.37
N CYS A 4 47.14 -23.00 -9.42
CA CYS A 4 45.97 -23.42 -10.17
C CYS A 4 44.96 -24.05 -9.20
N ALA A 5 43.88 -23.33 -8.89
CA ALA A 5 42.69 -23.98 -8.38
C ALA A 5 41.97 -24.58 -9.59
N LEU A 6 42.15 -25.89 -9.81
CA LEU A 6 41.19 -26.66 -10.60
C LEU A 6 39.84 -26.54 -9.90
N PHE A 7 39.01 -25.59 -10.34
CA PHE A 7 37.59 -25.76 -10.21
C PHE A 7 37.22 -26.91 -11.16
N LEU A 8 36.98 -28.09 -10.58
CA LEU A 8 36.18 -29.11 -11.24
C LEU A 8 34.80 -28.49 -11.52
N LEU A 9 34.64 -27.93 -12.71
CA LEU A 9 33.33 -27.68 -13.29
C LEU A 9 32.71 -29.06 -13.53
N VAL A 10 31.98 -29.56 -12.55
CA VAL A 10 30.93 -30.54 -12.82
C VAL A 10 29.98 -29.82 -13.77
N ALA A 11 30.06 -30.17 -15.06
CA ALA A 11 29.12 -29.70 -16.06
C ALA A 11 27.71 -30.01 -15.52
N ASP A 12 26.86 -28.98 -15.44
CA ASP A 12 25.44 -29.16 -15.10
C ASP A 12 24.85 -30.05 -16.20
N THR A 13 24.62 -31.33 -15.89
CA THR A 13 24.23 -32.38 -16.84
C THR A 13 22.81 -32.23 -17.41
N TRP A 14 22.17 -31.10 -17.15
CA TRP A 14 20.80 -30.80 -17.53
C TRP A 14 20.79 -29.84 -18.70
N SER A 15 20.28 -30.30 -19.85
CA SER A 15 19.97 -29.43 -20.99
C SER A 15 18.76 -28.53 -20.71
N LYS A 16 18.52 -27.57 -21.61
CA LYS A 16 17.30 -26.74 -21.58
C LYS A 16 16.06 -27.61 -21.75
N GLU A 17 16.13 -28.61 -22.62
CA GLU A 17 15.08 -29.57 -22.92
C GLU A 17 14.78 -30.46 -21.72
N ASP A 18 15.80 -30.90 -20.97
CA ASP A 18 15.62 -31.65 -19.72
C ASP A 18 14.91 -30.80 -18.66
N CYS A 19 15.29 -29.52 -18.54
CA CYS A 19 14.63 -28.60 -17.61
C CYS A 19 13.16 -28.35 -17.98
N LEU A 20 12.85 -28.25 -19.27
CA LEU A 20 11.46 -28.11 -19.74
C LEU A 20 10.66 -29.40 -19.53
N THR A 21 11.28 -30.55 -19.77
CA THR A 21 10.67 -31.87 -19.53
C THR A 21 10.35 -32.05 -18.05
N LEU A 22 11.26 -31.68 -17.14
CA LEU A 22 11.00 -31.66 -15.70
C LEU A 22 9.78 -30.82 -15.34
N LEU A 23 9.71 -29.58 -15.85
CA LEU A 23 8.61 -28.66 -15.56
C LEU A 23 7.26 -29.18 -16.07
N GLU A 24 7.24 -29.80 -17.25
CA GLU A 24 6.03 -30.42 -17.80
C GLU A 24 5.61 -31.65 -17.00
N ARG A 25 6.55 -32.49 -16.56
CA ARG A 25 6.26 -33.63 -15.68
C ARG A 25 5.68 -33.18 -14.34
N ILE A 26 6.26 -32.16 -13.71
CA ILE A 26 5.71 -31.58 -12.49
C ILE A 26 4.28 -31.07 -12.76
N ARG A 27 4.06 -30.37 -13.86
CA ARG A 27 2.73 -29.85 -14.24
C ARG A 27 1.70 -30.96 -14.41
N SER A 28 2.06 -32.05 -15.08
CA SER A 28 1.17 -33.18 -15.36
C SER A 28 0.69 -33.94 -14.11
N LEU A 29 1.43 -33.83 -13.01
CA LEU A 29 1.09 -34.46 -11.73
C LEU A 29 0.30 -33.53 -10.78
N LEU A 30 -0.04 -32.31 -11.22
CA LEU A 30 -0.85 -31.37 -10.46
C LEU A 30 -2.35 -31.54 -10.77
N PRO A 31 -3.23 -31.32 -9.78
CA PRO A 31 -4.67 -31.26 -10.03
C PRO A 31 -5.04 -30.02 -10.87
N ASP A 32 -6.09 -30.15 -11.70
CA ASP A 32 -6.61 -29.03 -12.48
C ASP A 32 -7.10 -27.90 -11.56
N GLY A 33 -6.45 -26.74 -11.65
CA GLY A 33 -6.81 -25.55 -10.87
C GLY A 33 -6.32 -25.58 -9.41
N ASP A 34 -5.01 -25.69 -9.21
CA ASP A 34 -4.42 -25.68 -7.88
C ASP A 34 -4.64 -24.36 -7.13
N THR A 35 -5.10 -24.44 -5.88
CA THR A 35 -5.38 -23.28 -5.02
C THR A 35 -4.44 -23.16 -3.83
N MET A 36 -3.62 -24.19 -3.59
CA MET A 36 -2.66 -24.23 -2.48
C MET A 36 -1.37 -23.47 -2.80
N LYS A 37 -0.68 -23.02 -1.76
CA LYS A 37 0.66 -22.42 -1.89
C LYS A 37 1.64 -23.47 -2.42
N TYR A 38 2.49 -23.08 -3.36
CA TYR A 38 3.41 -24.01 -4.03
C TYR A 38 4.25 -24.86 -3.04
N LYS A 39 4.69 -24.31 -1.90
CA LYS A 39 5.46 -25.04 -0.89
C LYS A 39 4.69 -26.19 -0.25
N THR A 40 3.39 -26.02 -0.05
CA THR A 40 2.51 -27.06 0.50
C THR A 40 2.36 -28.19 -0.52
N THR A 41 2.17 -27.84 -1.79
CA THR A 41 2.12 -28.81 -2.88
C THR A 41 3.46 -29.54 -3.04
N GLU A 42 4.59 -28.81 -2.94
CA GLU A 42 5.96 -29.33 -3.04
C GLU A 42 6.28 -30.37 -1.94
N SER A 43 5.82 -30.15 -0.71
CA SER A 43 6.10 -31.07 0.41
C SER A 43 5.36 -32.40 0.32
N HIS A 44 4.21 -32.42 -0.35
CA HIS A 44 3.42 -33.64 -0.56
C HIS A 44 3.65 -34.26 -1.94
N PHE A 45 4.57 -33.71 -2.72
CA PHE A 45 4.83 -34.14 -4.08
C PHE A 45 5.62 -35.45 -4.11
N ASP A 46 5.13 -36.41 -4.89
CA ASP A 46 5.79 -37.69 -5.11
C ASP A 46 6.86 -37.54 -6.20
N TRP A 47 8.09 -37.23 -5.78
CA TRP A 47 9.21 -36.95 -6.68
C TRP A 47 9.65 -38.16 -7.50
N GLU A 48 9.40 -39.39 -7.03
CA GLU A 48 9.73 -40.59 -7.79
C GLU A 48 8.93 -40.68 -9.09
N LYS A 49 7.68 -40.20 -9.08
CA LYS A 49 6.84 -40.13 -10.29
C LYS A 49 7.26 -39.03 -11.27
N VAL A 50 8.08 -38.09 -10.82
CA VAL A 50 8.61 -36.99 -11.65
C VAL A 50 9.82 -37.44 -12.46
N GLY A 51 10.54 -38.45 -11.96
CA GLY A 51 11.74 -38.99 -12.60
C GLY A 51 11.53 -39.33 -14.07
N PHE A 52 12.53 -39.04 -14.90
CA PHE A 52 12.47 -39.32 -16.33
C PHE A 52 13.88 -39.58 -16.89
N GLY A 53 13.97 -40.46 -17.89
CA GLY A 53 15.25 -40.86 -18.48
C GLY A 53 16.19 -41.44 -17.41
N GLY A 54 17.40 -40.89 -17.30
CA GLY A 54 18.38 -41.23 -16.26
C GLY A 54 18.30 -40.37 -15.00
N PHE A 55 17.31 -39.48 -14.88
CA PHE A 55 17.16 -38.57 -13.73
C PHE A 55 16.21 -39.16 -12.70
N THR A 56 16.71 -39.41 -11.49
CA THR A 56 15.91 -39.90 -10.35
C THR A 56 15.02 -38.80 -9.78
N GLY A 57 14.05 -39.17 -8.93
CA GLY A 57 13.17 -38.22 -8.25
C GLY A 57 13.92 -37.18 -7.44
N ASP A 58 14.98 -37.58 -6.74
CA ASP A 58 15.85 -36.67 -5.99
C ASP A 58 16.61 -35.69 -6.88
N MET A 59 17.09 -36.12 -8.05
CA MET A 59 17.73 -35.22 -9.02
C MET A 59 16.74 -34.20 -9.56
N CYS A 60 15.51 -34.63 -9.85
CA CYS A 60 14.41 -33.77 -10.29
C CYS A 60 14.06 -32.72 -9.22
N LYS A 61 13.96 -33.14 -7.95
CA LYS A 61 13.70 -32.26 -6.80
C LYS A 61 14.78 -31.20 -6.63
N GLN A 62 16.06 -31.59 -6.68
CA GLN A 62 17.18 -30.66 -6.56
C GLN A 62 17.19 -29.65 -7.70
N LYS A 63 16.92 -30.09 -8.94
CA LYS A 63 16.86 -29.18 -10.09
C LYS A 63 15.69 -28.21 -9.99
N TRP A 64 14.51 -28.68 -9.60
CA TRP A 64 13.35 -27.84 -9.32
C TRP A 64 13.64 -26.77 -8.26
N GLN A 65 14.31 -27.12 -7.16
CA GLN A 65 14.69 -26.16 -6.12
C GLN A 65 15.61 -25.04 -6.65
N LYS A 66 16.53 -25.36 -7.56
CA LYS A 66 17.39 -24.37 -8.22
C LYS A 66 16.62 -23.50 -9.22
N VAL A 67 15.70 -24.06 -9.99
CA VAL A 67 14.91 -23.27 -10.95
C VAL A 67 13.92 -22.36 -10.21
N SER A 68 13.29 -22.86 -9.15
CA SER A 68 12.31 -22.12 -8.35
C SER A 68 12.91 -20.95 -7.55
N THR A 69 14.24 -20.88 -7.34
CA THR A 69 14.88 -19.70 -6.73
C THR A 69 14.93 -18.50 -7.66
N GLU A 70 14.92 -18.72 -8.97
CA GLU A 70 15.04 -17.67 -9.98
C GLU A 70 13.70 -17.01 -10.33
N VAL A 71 12.59 -17.55 -9.82
CA VAL A 71 11.21 -17.08 -10.05
C VAL A 71 10.55 -16.59 -8.75
N ARG A 72 9.44 -15.84 -8.87
CA ARG A 72 8.79 -15.19 -7.70
C ARG A 72 7.96 -16.20 -6.90
N LYS A 73 8.23 -16.30 -5.59
CA LYS A 73 7.78 -17.39 -4.70
C LYS A 73 6.42 -17.20 -3.99
N TYR A 74 5.50 -16.40 -4.53
CA TYR A 74 4.23 -16.06 -3.85
C TYR A 74 3.00 -16.44 -4.68
N ARG A 75 2.89 -17.73 -5.05
CA ARG A 75 1.92 -18.24 -6.03
C ARG A 75 1.60 -19.73 -5.83
N THR A 76 0.68 -20.26 -6.64
CA THR A 76 0.40 -21.70 -6.77
C THR A 76 1.52 -22.40 -7.53
N MET A 77 1.56 -23.74 -7.54
CA MET A 77 2.58 -24.50 -8.25
C MET A 77 2.43 -24.32 -9.76
N THR A 78 1.20 -24.32 -10.29
CA THR A 78 0.95 -24.11 -11.73
C THR A 78 1.48 -22.76 -12.21
N GLU A 79 1.15 -21.69 -11.48
CA GLU A 79 1.63 -20.33 -11.82
C GLU A 79 3.16 -20.21 -11.73
N LEU A 80 3.78 -20.94 -10.79
CA LEU A 80 5.22 -20.96 -10.61
C LEU A 80 5.92 -21.70 -11.75
N ILE A 81 5.34 -22.80 -12.24
CA ILE A 81 5.85 -23.57 -13.38
C ILE A 81 5.80 -22.73 -14.66
N VAL A 82 4.77 -21.91 -14.87
CA VAL A 82 4.70 -21.00 -16.02
C VAL A 82 5.87 -20.01 -16.02
N ASP A 83 6.10 -19.34 -14.89
CA ASP A 83 7.23 -18.41 -14.73
C ASP A 83 8.59 -19.16 -14.85
N ALA A 84 8.69 -20.36 -14.29
CA ALA A 84 9.90 -21.20 -14.36
C ALA A 84 10.19 -21.64 -15.79
N THR A 85 9.15 -21.98 -16.56
CA THR A 85 9.24 -22.34 -17.98
C THR A 85 9.72 -21.13 -18.79
N GLU A 86 9.18 -19.94 -18.54
CA GLU A 86 9.65 -18.71 -19.20
C GLU A 86 11.11 -18.42 -18.83
N HIS A 87 11.50 -18.63 -17.57
CA HIS A 87 12.88 -18.43 -17.12
C HIS A 87 13.86 -19.41 -17.79
N VAL A 88 13.52 -20.70 -17.86
CA VAL A 88 14.34 -21.73 -18.54
C VAL A 88 14.43 -21.44 -20.04
N LYS A 89 13.34 -20.97 -20.66
CA LYS A 89 13.35 -20.56 -22.07
C LYS A 89 14.26 -19.37 -22.30
N ASN A 90 14.10 -18.30 -21.52
CA ASN A 90 14.78 -17.02 -21.70
C ASN A 90 15.40 -16.53 -20.36
N PRO A 91 16.55 -17.08 -19.91
CA PRO A 91 17.14 -16.78 -18.60
C PRO A 91 17.50 -15.31 -18.37
N TYR A 92 17.74 -14.58 -19.47
CA TYR A 92 18.14 -13.18 -19.47
C TYR A 92 16.97 -12.21 -19.68
N LYS A 93 15.71 -12.67 -19.75
CA LYS A 93 14.57 -11.78 -19.95
C LYS A 93 14.37 -10.84 -18.74
N GLY A 94 13.92 -9.61 -19.00
CA GLY A 94 13.54 -8.65 -17.97
C GLY A 94 14.72 -8.10 -17.14
N LYS A 95 14.74 -8.33 -15.82
CA LYS A 95 15.73 -7.72 -14.92
C LYS A 95 17.17 -8.17 -15.18
N LYS A 96 17.35 -9.38 -15.72
CA LYS A 96 18.65 -9.99 -16.03
C LYS A 96 19.15 -9.67 -17.44
N LEU A 97 18.43 -8.84 -18.21
CA LEU A 97 18.84 -8.51 -19.58
C LEU A 97 20.23 -7.86 -19.62
N LYS A 98 20.52 -7.01 -18.63
CA LYS A 98 21.81 -6.32 -18.50
C LYS A 98 22.97 -7.25 -18.09
N THR A 99 22.69 -8.49 -17.70
CA THR A 99 23.71 -9.50 -17.38
C THR A 99 23.93 -10.47 -18.54
N HIS A 100 23.24 -10.30 -19.67
CA HIS A 100 23.51 -11.09 -20.86
C HIS A 100 24.96 -10.83 -21.34
N PRO A 101 25.74 -11.86 -21.68
CA PRO A 101 27.13 -11.70 -22.12
C PRO A 101 27.29 -10.70 -23.28
N ASP A 102 26.38 -10.78 -24.25
CA ASP A 102 26.37 -9.90 -25.43
C ASP A 102 25.69 -8.54 -25.18
N PHE A 103 25.15 -8.28 -23.99
CA PHE A 103 24.50 -7.00 -23.71
C PHE A 103 25.55 -5.87 -23.77
N PRO A 104 25.39 -4.88 -24.66
CA PRO A 104 26.39 -3.82 -24.79
C PRO A 104 26.58 -3.06 -23.48
N LYS A 105 27.83 -2.84 -23.08
CA LYS A 105 28.15 -2.03 -21.90
C LYS A 105 27.93 -0.55 -22.22
N LYS A 106 27.26 0.16 -21.32
CA LYS A 106 27.01 1.60 -21.49
C LYS A 106 28.32 2.38 -21.58
N ALA A 107 28.39 3.32 -22.53
CA ALA A 107 29.49 4.27 -22.65
C ALA A 107 29.67 5.05 -21.33
N LEU A 108 30.92 5.22 -20.91
CA LEU A 108 31.24 5.95 -19.68
C LEU A 108 31.12 7.45 -19.93
N THR A 109 30.40 8.17 -19.07
CA THR A 109 30.30 9.63 -19.21
C THR A 109 31.68 10.28 -19.09
N PRO A 110 31.88 11.49 -19.65
CA PRO A 110 33.17 12.17 -19.64
C PRO A 110 33.81 12.27 -18.25
N TYR A 111 33.00 12.56 -17.24
CA TYR A 111 33.42 12.58 -15.83
C TYR A 111 33.85 11.19 -15.32
N PHE A 112 33.06 10.14 -15.56
CA PHE A 112 33.39 8.80 -15.08
C PHE A 112 34.64 8.25 -15.73
N ARG A 113 34.89 8.57 -17.01
CA ARG A 113 36.14 8.21 -17.69
C ARG A 113 37.35 8.92 -17.06
N PHE A 114 37.26 10.23 -16.82
CA PHE A 114 38.29 10.96 -16.07
C PHE A 114 38.51 10.37 -14.67
N PHE A 115 37.42 10.06 -13.97
CA PHE A 115 37.46 9.48 -12.63
C PHE A 115 38.18 8.12 -12.63
N MET A 116 37.85 7.21 -13.56
CA MET A 116 38.53 5.91 -13.68
C MET A 116 40.02 6.05 -14.00
N GLU A 117 40.40 6.96 -14.90
CA GLU A 117 41.80 7.20 -15.28
C GLU A 117 42.64 7.76 -14.12
N LYS A 118 42.07 8.68 -13.32
CA LYS A 118 42.80 9.38 -12.26
C LYS A 118 42.70 8.73 -10.89
N ARG A 119 41.62 7.99 -10.60
CA ARG A 119 41.39 7.37 -9.28
C ARG A 119 42.55 6.50 -8.82
N ALA A 120 43.09 5.64 -9.68
CA ALA A 120 44.20 4.76 -9.30
C ALA A 120 45.48 5.54 -8.95
N LYS A 121 45.72 6.68 -9.61
CA LYS A 121 46.88 7.55 -9.32
C LYS A 121 46.69 8.29 -8.00
N TYR A 122 45.52 8.89 -7.79
CA TYR A 122 45.22 9.61 -6.56
C TYR A 122 45.12 8.69 -5.33
N ALA A 123 44.68 7.44 -5.50
CA ALA A 123 44.68 6.43 -4.43
C ALA A 123 46.11 6.05 -3.98
N LYS A 124 47.08 6.08 -4.90
CA LYS A 124 48.49 5.86 -4.56
C LYS A 124 49.15 7.08 -3.91
N ILE A 125 48.77 8.29 -4.32
CA ILE A 125 49.30 9.56 -3.77
C ILE A 125 48.70 9.86 -2.39
N HIS A 126 47.48 9.38 -2.14
CA HIS A 126 46.80 9.55 -0.87
C HIS A 126 46.29 8.20 -0.34
N PRO A 127 47.19 7.29 0.10
CA PRO A 127 46.82 5.96 0.60
C PRO A 127 45.95 6.00 1.86
N GLU A 128 46.11 7.05 2.68
CA GLU A 128 45.34 7.27 3.91
C GLU A 128 43.97 7.93 3.68
N MET A 129 43.70 8.47 2.48
CA MET A 129 42.41 9.10 2.21
C MET A 129 41.33 8.08 1.87
N SER A 130 40.14 8.30 2.43
CA SER A 130 38.97 7.48 2.14
C SER A 130 38.57 7.59 0.67
N ASN A 131 38.01 6.50 0.12
CA ASN A 131 37.46 6.48 -1.23
C ASN A 131 36.40 7.57 -1.48
N LEU A 132 35.68 7.96 -0.43
CA LEU A 132 34.65 8.98 -0.49
C LEU A 132 35.27 10.38 -0.65
N ASP A 133 36.36 10.66 0.05
CA ASP A 133 37.07 11.94 -0.05
C ASP A 133 37.84 12.05 -1.37
N LEU A 134 38.41 10.95 -1.83
CA LEU A 134 39.04 10.85 -3.15
C LEU A 134 38.04 11.14 -4.29
N THR A 135 36.78 10.72 -4.13
CA THR A 135 35.70 11.03 -5.07
C THR A 135 35.30 12.49 -5.06
N LYS A 136 35.24 13.14 -3.89
CA LYS A 136 34.99 14.59 -3.79
C LYS A 136 36.10 15.39 -4.46
N ILE A 137 37.36 15.03 -4.22
CA ILE A 137 38.53 15.69 -4.83
C ILE A 137 38.50 15.56 -6.35
N LEU A 138 38.28 14.36 -6.88
CA LEU A 138 38.23 14.14 -8.33
C LEU A 138 37.03 14.86 -8.99
N SER A 139 35.89 14.94 -8.32
CA SER A 139 34.75 15.74 -8.79
C SER A 139 35.09 17.22 -8.91
N LYS A 140 35.72 17.79 -7.88
CA LYS A 140 36.18 19.19 -7.89
C LYS A 140 37.24 19.43 -8.98
N LYS A 141 38.24 18.55 -9.08
CA LYS A 141 39.28 18.62 -10.11
C LYS A 141 38.72 18.52 -11.53
N TYR A 142 37.69 17.70 -11.76
CA TYR A 142 37.05 17.63 -13.07
C TYR A 142 36.32 18.92 -13.44
N LYS A 143 35.64 19.55 -12.48
CA LYS A 143 34.98 20.86 -12.71
C LYS A 143 35.99 21.95 -13.05
N GLU A 144 37.14 21.95 -12.38
CA GLU A 144 38.25 22.89 -12.58
C GLU A 144 39.10 22.61 -13.84
N LEU A 145 38.89 21.49 -14.54
CA LEU A 145 39.64 21.21 -15.78
C LEU A 145 39.35 22.25 -16.86
N PRO A 146 40.38 22.71 -17.58
CA PRO A 146 40.22 23.52 -18.78
C PRO A 146 39.32 22.83 -19.81
N GLU A 147 38.50 23.62 -20.50
CA GLU A 147 37.52 23.10 -21.47
C GLU A 147 38.19 22.27 -22.57
N LYS A 148 39.37 22.68 -23.04
CA LYS A 148 40.18 21.92 -24.02
C LYS A 148 40.53 20.50 -23.54
N LYS A 149 40.76 20.31 -22.23
CA LYS A 149 41.03 18.98 -21.64
C LYS A 149 39.74 18.17 -21.43
N LYS A 150 38.63 18.84 -21.10
CA LYS A 150 37.31 18.21 -21.01
C LYS A 150 36.84 17.72 -22.39
N LEU A 151 37.11 18.49 -23.44
CA LEU A 151 36.71 18.17 -24.81
C LEU A 151 37.21 16.80 -25.27
N LYS A 152 38.43 16.40 -24.87
CA LYS A 152 38.95 15.04 -25.11
C LYS A 152 38.01 13.97 -24.54
N TYR A 153 37.56 14.12 -23.29
CA TYR A 153 36.67 13.17 -22.63
C TYR A 153 35.25 13.20 -23.21
N ILE A 154 34.80 14.37 -23.68
CA ILE A 154 33.50 14.53 -24.36
C ILE A 154 33.50 13.82 -25.71
N GLN A 155 34.52 14.04 -26.54
CA GLN A 155 34.65 13.40 -27.85
C GLN A 155 34.75 11.87 -27.73
N GLU A 156 35.52 11.37 -26.77
CA GLU A 156 35.62 9.93 -26.51
C GLU A 156 34.27 9.34 -26.09
N PHE A 157 33.52 10.04 -25.22
CA PHE A 157 32.18 9.63 -24.83
C PHE A 157 31.22 9.61 -26.03
N GLN A 158 31.29 10.60 -26.91
CA GLN A 158 30.46 10.67 -28.12
C GLN A 158 30.70 9.44 -29.01
N ARG A 159 31.98 9.11 -29.27
CA ARG A 159 32.38 7.94 -30.06
C ARG A 159 31.93 6.63 -29.43
N GLU A 160 32.16 6.44 -28.13
CA GLU A 160 31.73 5.23 -27.42
C GLU A 160 30.21 5.12 -27.34
N LYS A 161 29.50 6.24 -27.24
CA LYS A 161 28.03 6.28 -27.26
C LYS A 161 27.50 5.82 -28.61
N GLU A 162 28.06 6.30 -29.72
CA GLU A 162 27.69 5.83 -31.06
C GLU A 162 27.99 4.34 -31.26
N ALA A 163 29.15 3.87 -30.80
CA ALA A 163 29.48 2.46 -30.84
C ALA A 163 28.51 1.61 -29.98
N PHE A 164 28.12 2.11 -28.81
CA PHE A 164 27.11 1.49 -27.96
C PHE A 164 25.75 1.44 -28.65
N GLU A 165 25.33 2.51 -29.33
CA GLU A 165 24.07 2.55 -30.08
C GLU A 165 24.06 1.53 -31.23
N LYS A 166 25.17 1.42 -31.99
CA LYS A 166 25.35 0.41 -33.04
C LYS A 166 25.32 -1.01 -32.49
N ASN A 167 26.06 -1.28 -31.41
CA ASN A 167 26.08 -2.60 -30.76
C ASN A 167 24.73 -2.94 -30.12
N MET A 168 24.00 -1.95 -29.61
CA MET A 168 22.66 -2.12 -29.08
C MET A 168 21.63 -2.40 -30.17
N ALA A 169 21.79 -1.82 -31.36
CA ALA A 169 20.99 -2.16 -32.53
C ALA A 169 21.22 -3.62 -32.96
N ARG A 170 22.49 -4.04 -33.09
CA ARG A 170 22.82 -5.45 -33.38
C ARG A 170 22.29 -6.41 -32.32
N PHE A 171 22.47 -6.09 -31.04
CA PHE A 171 21.91 -6.89 -29.94
C PHE A 171 20.37 -7.02 -30.04
N LYS A 172 19.67 -6.01 -30.56
CA LYS A 172 18.22 -6.09 -30.82
C LYS A 172 17.84 -6.96 -31.99
N GLU A 173 18.67 -7.01 -33.01
CA GLU A 173 18.48 -7.86 -34.18
C GLU A 173 18.79 -9.33 -33.84
N ASP A 174 19.86 -9.58 -33.10
CA ASP A 174 20.34 -10.93 -32.75
C ASP A 174 19.51 -11.59 -31.62
N HIS A 175 18.94 -10.77 -30.70
CA HIS A 175 18.20 -11.26 -29.53
C HIS A 175 16.78 -10.65 -29.43
N PRO A 176 15.91 -10.85 -30.44
CA PRO A 176 14.58 -10.23 -30.48
C PRO A 176 13.65 -10.76 -29.37
N ASP A 177 13.84 -12.01 -28.92
CA ASP A 177 13.10 -12.69 -27.85
C ASP A 177 13.41 -12.14 -26.44
N LEU A 178 14.59 -11.55 -26.25
CA LEU A 178 15.00 -10.91 -25.01
C LEU A 178 14.55 -9.44 -24.92
N ILE A 179 14.27 -8.83 -26.07
CA ILE A 179 13.89 -7.41 -26.21
C ILE A 179 12.42 -7.25 -26.62
N GLU A 180 11.64 -8.32 -26.49
CA GLU A 180 10.18 -8.25 -26.53
C GLU A 180 9.70 -7.15 -25.57
N GLU A 181 9.44 -5.97 -26.14
CA GLU A 181 8.53 -5.01 -25.54
C GLU A 181 7.27 -5.80 -25.34
N ARG A 182 6.78 -5.91 -24.09
CA ARG A 182 5.50 -6.57 -23.80
C ARG A 182 4.55 -6.16 -24.90
N LYS A 183 4.17 -7.08 -25.80
CA LYS A 183 3.13 -6.81 -26.79
C LYS A 183 2.04 -6.13 -26.00
N LYS A 184 1.77 -4.86 -26.33
CA LYS A 184 0.59 -4.17 -25.80
C LYS A 184 -0.52 -5.17 -26.05
N SER A 185 -1.07 -5.73 -24.98
CA SER A 185 -2.14 -6.73 -25.06
C SER A 185 -3.14 -6.25 -26.11
N ASP A 186 -3.65 -7.13 -26.96
CA ASP A 186 -4.68 -6.77 -27.96
C ASP A 186 -5.94 -6.15 -27.33
N LEU A 187 -6.01 -6.14 -25.99
CA LEU A 187 -6.92 -5.34 -25.20
C LEU A 187 -6.76 -3.84 -25.48
N PRO A 188 -7.87 -3.12 -25.75
CA PRO A 188 -7.85 -1.67 -25.89
C PRO A 188 -7.15 -0.98 -24.70
N GLU A 189 -6.43 0.12 -24.98
CA GLU A 189 -5.74 0.90 -23.93
C GLU A 189 -6.78 1.52 -23.00
N LYS A 190 -6.59 1.38 -21.68
CA LYS A 190 -7.50 1.97 -20.68
C LYS A 190 -7.60 3.49 -20.89
N PRO A 191 -8.81 4.07 -20.71
CA PRO A 191 -9.04 5.48 -20.95
C PRO A 191 -8.24 6.34 -19.96
N LYS A 192 -7.71 7.45 -20.47
CA LYS A 192 -6.85 8.38 -19.72
C LYS A 192 -7.70 9.33 -18.87
N THR A 193 -7.17 9.73 -17.71
CA THR A 193 -7.84 10.70 -16.84
C THR A 193 -7.78 12.12 -17.45
N PRO A 194 -8.65 13.05 -17.02
CA PRO A 194 -8.61 14.44 -17.50
C PRO A 194 -7.24 15.09 -17.33
N GLN A 195 -6.61 14.88 -16.15
CA GLN A 195 -5.27 15.37 -15.86
C GLN A 195 -4.22 14.76 -16.79
N GLN A 196 -4.31 13.47 -17.12
CA GLN A 196 -3.36 12.82 -18.02
C GLN A 196 -3.49 13.32 -19.46
N LEU A 197 -4.72 13.53 -19.93
CA LEU A 197 -4.97 14.09 -21.26
C LEU A 197 -4.38 15.50 -21.38
N TRP A 198 -4.66 16.36 -20.39
CA TRP A 198 -4.09 17.70 -20.33
C TRP A 198 -2.56 17.67 -20.20
N TYR A 199 -2.00 16.85 -19.30
CA TYR A 199 -0.55 16.74 -19.11
C TYR A 199 0.14 16.32 -20.40
N ASN A 200 -0.40 15.34 -21.13
CA ASN A 200 0.20 14.89 -22.39
C ASN A 200 0.13 15.97 -23.49
N HIS A 201 -0.94 16.76 -23.51
CA HIS A 201 -1.08 17.90 -24.41
C HIS A 201 -0.06 19.00 -24.08
N GLU A 202 -0.03 19.46 -22.83
CA GLU A 202 0.87 20.53 -22.40
C GLU A 202 2.33 20.10 -22.40
N LYS A 203 2.64 18.83 -22.10
CA LYS A 203 4.01 18.31 -22.20
C LYS A 203 4.58 18.51 -23.59
N LYS A 204 3.79 18.25 -24.64
CA LYS A 204 4.23 18.45 -26.03
C LYS A 204 4.50 19.92 -26.32
N ALA A 205 3.63 20.83 -25.89
CA ALA A 205 3.81 22.27 -26.06
C ALA A 205 5.03 22.79 -25.26
N PHE A 206 5.15 22.40 -24.00
CA PHE A 206 6.23 22.83 -23.11
C PHE A 206 7.59 22.36 -23.59
N MET A 207 7.72 21.11 -24.04
CA MET A 207 8.98 20.57 -24.58
C MET A 207 9.40 21.27 -25.88
N LYS A 208 8.45 21.79 -26.67
CA LYS A 208 8.75 22.56 -27.88
C LYS A 208 9.39 23.91 -27.55
N VAL A 209 8.97 24.55 -26.45
CA VAL A 209 9.45 25.86 -26.01
C VAL A 209 10.69 25.75 -25.11
N HIS A 210 10.82 24.65 -24.37
CA HIS A 210 11.95 24.40 -23.47
C HIS A 210 12.58 23.02 -23.73
N PRO A 211 13.37 22.85 -24.81
CA PRO A 211 13.98 21.56 -25.16
C PRO A 211 14.97 21.04 -24.11
N GLU A 212 15.61 21.94 -23.34
CA GLU A 212 16.65 21.59 -22.35
C GLU A 212 16.13 21.40 -20.92
N VAL A 213 14.81 21.52 -20.68
CA VAL A 213 14.27 21.37 -19.32
C VAL A 213 14.40 19.94 -18.81
N SER A 214 14.80 19.78 -17.55
CA SER A 214 14.82 18.48 -16.87
C SER A 214 13.41 17.89 -16.77
N GLN A 215 13.29 16.56 -16.93
CA GLN A 215 12.01 15.86 -16.77
C GLN A 215 11.37 16.07 -15.39
N LYS A 216 12.19 16.28 -14.35
CA LYS A 216 11.70 16.57 -12.99
C LYS A 216 11.02 17.94 -12.93
N ASP A 217 11.66 18.95 -13.50
CA ASP A 217 11.18 20.34 -13.46
C ASP A 217 9.97 20.53 -14.38
N LEU A 218 9.97 19.87 -15.55
CA LEU A 218 8.81 19.76 -16.44
C LEU A 218 7.58 19.20 -15.72
N LYS A 219 7.74 18.08 -15.02
CA LYS A 219 6.63 17.41 -14.33
C LYS A 219 6.08 18.27 -13.20
N GLU A 220 6.94 18.95 -12.46
CA GLU A 220 6.54 19.84 -11.37
C GLU A 220 5.84 21.11 -11.89
N ALA A 221 6.35 21.72 -12.95
CA ALA A 221 5.73 22.88 -13.60
C ALA A 221 4.31 22.55 -14.09
N LEU A 222 4.15 21.43 -14.81
CA LEU A 222 2.83 21.00 -15.29
C LEU A 222 1.89 20.60 -14.15
N ARG A 223 2.39 20.00 -13.06
CA ARG A 223 1.56 19.72 -11.88
C ARG A 223 0.98 21.00 -11.29
N ARG A 224 1.81 22.05 -11.13
CA ARG A 224 1.38 23.35 -10.58
C ARG A 224 0.34 24.01 -11.48
N GLN A 225 0.57 23.99 -12.79
CA GLN A 225 -0.37 24.52 -13.78
C GLN A 225 -1.73 23.80 -13.73
N TRP A 226 -1.76 22.46 -13.60
CA TRP A 226 -3.02 21.72 -13.45
C TRP A 226 -3.81 22.14 -12.21
N SER A 227 -3.14 22.31 -11.07
CA SER A 227 -3.78 22.73 -9.81
C SER A 227 -4.36 24.15 -9.87
N GLN A 228 -3.82 25.00 -10.75
CA GLN A 228 -4.29 26.38 -10.96
C GLN A 228 -5.19 26.52 -12.20
N LEU A 229 -5.44 25.41 -12.92
CA LEU A 229 -6.21 25.45 -14.16
C LEU A 229 -7.66 25.87 -13.88
N PRO A 230 -8.20 26.88 -14.57
CA PRO A 230 -9.58 27.30 -14.41
C PRO A 230 -10.57 26.16 -14.68
N ASP A 231 -11.68 26.16 -13.97
CA ASP A 231 -12.67 25.09 -14.04
C ASP A 231 -13.25 24.89 -15.44
N LYS A 232 -13.49 25.97 -16.20
CA LYS A 232 -13.90 25.89 -17.61
C LYS A 232 -12.88 25.14 -18.49
N LYS A 233 -11.58 25.33 -18.24
CA LYS A 233 -10.51 24.61 -18.95
C LYS A 233 -10.40 23.17 -18.48
N ARG A 234 -10.58 22.89 -17.18
CA ARG A 234 -10.65 21.51 -16.64
C ARG A 234 -11.81 20.73 -17.26
N LEU A 235 -12.97 21.37 -17.41
CA LEU A 235 -14.17 20.74 -17.96
C LEU A 235 -13.96 20.20 -19.38
N LYS A 236 -13.22 20.92 -20.23
CA LYS A 236 -12.84 20.42 -21.58
C LYS A 236 -12.17 19.04 -21.51
N TRP A 237 -11.26 18.85 -20.57
CA TRP A 237 -10.53 17.59 -20.39
C TRP A 237 -11.38 16.52 -19.71
N ILE A 238 -12.30 16.92 -18.83
CA ILE A 238 -13.29 16.04 -18.21
C ILE A 238 -14.21 15.45 -19.27
N SER A 239 -14.80 16.28 -20.14
CA SER A 239 -15.66 15.82 -21.23
C SER A 239 -14.91 14.89 -22.18
N LYS A 240 -13.67 15.24 -22.57
CA LYS A 240 -12.85 14.40 -23.43
C LYS A 240 -12.50 13.04 -22.79
N ALA A 241 -12.22 13.01 -21.48
CA ALA A 241 -11.94 11.76 -20.78
C ALA A 241 -13.17 10.83 -20.74
N LEU A 242 -14.35 11.39 -20.52
CA LEU A 242 -15.60 10.62 -20.53
C LEU A 242 -15.96 10.08 -21.91
N GLU A 243 -15.72 10.86 -22.98
CA GLU A 243 -15.92 10.39 -24.35
C GLU A 243 -15.01 9.19 -24.67
N LEU A 244 -13.73 9.27 -24.29
CA LEU A 244 -12.80 8.14 -24.43
C LEU A 244 -13.19 6.94 -23.58
N GLN A 245 -13.73 7.17 -22.38
CA GLN A 245 -14.25 6.10 -21.53
C GLN A 245 -15.42 5.37 -22.21
N LYS A 246 -16.37 6.12 -22.78
CA LYS A 246 -17.52 5.55 -23.52
C LYS A 246 -17.07 4.75 -24.75
N GLN A 247 -16.09 5.25 -25.49
CA GLN A 247 -15.51 4.52 -26.64
C GLN A 247 -14.83 3.22 -26.19
N TYR A 248 -14.07 3.26 -25.10
CA TYR A 248 -13.42 2.08 -24.53
C TYR A 248 -14.44 1.03 -24.08
N GLU A 249 -15.49 1.45 -23.36
CA GLU A 249 -16.59 0.58 -22.94
C GLU A 249 -17.31 -0.05 -24.15
N SER A 250 -17.54 0.72 -25.21
CA SER A 250 -18.14 0.18 -26.45
C SER A 250 -17.27 -0.87 -27.14
N LEU A 251 -15.96 -0.65 -27.21
CA LEU A 251 -15.01 -1.63 -27.77
C LEU A 251 -14.96 -2.91 -26.92
N LEU A 252 -14.99 -2.75 -25.60
CA LEU A 252 -14.99 -3.84 -24.64
C LEU A 252 -16.25 -4.71 -24.78
N ILE A 253 -17.44 -4.10 -24.83
CA ILE A 253 -18.72 -4.82 -25.00
C ILE A 253 -18.77 -5.59 -26.33
N LYS A 254 -18.15 -5.07 -27.40
CA LYS A 254 -18.11 -5.74 -28.70
C LYS A 254 -17.13 -6.92 -28.76
N GLY A 255 -16.16 -7.02 -27.85
CA GLY A 255 -15.08 -8.00 -27.91
C GLY A 255 -15.11 -9.12 -26.86
N ILE A 256 -15.77 -8.92 -25.71
CA ILE A 256 -15.73 -9.86 -24.57
C ILE A 256 -17.12 -9.94 -23.93
N LYS A 257 -17.68 -11.15 -23.81
CA LYS A 257 -19.07 -11.38 -23.34
C LYS A 257 -19.29 -11.27 -21.83
N ASP A 258 -18.25 -11.15 -21.01
CA ASP A 258 -18.36 -10.99 -19.55
C ASP A 258 -17.33 -9.99 -19.03
N ILE A 259 -17.69 -8.70 -19.01
CA ILE A 259 -16.84 -7.65 -18.43
C ILE A 259 -17.49 -7.12 -17.16
N GLU A 260 -16.83 -7.40 -16.04
CA GLU A 260 -17.04 -6.69 -14.77
C GLU A 260 -16.80 -5.18 -14.95
N HIS A 261 -17.69 -4.40 -14.34
CA HIS A 261 -17.86 -2.95 -14.43
C HIS A 261 -16.56 -2.12 -14.51
N VAL A 262 -16.45 -1.23 -15.51
CA VAL A 262 -15.29 -0.36 -15.74
C VAL A 262 -15.24 0.79 -14.73
N LYS A 263 -14.11 0.95 -14.02
CA LYS A 263 -13.91 2.03 -13.04
C LYS A 263 -13.93 3.41 -13.73
N SER A 264 -14.67 4.37 -13.15
CA SER A 264 -14.74 5.78 -13.57
C SER A 264 -13.36 6.44 -13.73
N VAL A 265 -13.16 7.16 -14.84
CA VAL A 265 -11.94 7.95 -15.11
C VAL A 265 -11.86 9.26 -14.33
N LEU A 266 -12.99 9.71 -13.76
CA LEU A 266 -13.08 10.97 -13.03
C LEU A 266 -12.85 10.81 -11.53
N THR A 267 -12.18 11.79 -10.93
CA THR A 267 -12.13 11.98 -9.48
C THR A 267 -13.45 12.54 -8.94
N LYS A 268 -13.63 12.50 -7.61
CA LYS A 268 -14.83 13.06 -6.94
C LYS A 268 -15.01 14.55 -7.23
N ALA A 269 -13.92 15.32 -7.23
CA ALA A 269 -13.96 16.75 -7.50
C ALA A 269 -14.26 17.06 -8.97
N GLU A 270 -13.67 16.32 -9.92
CA GLU A 270 -13.97 16.47 -11.35
C GLU A 270 -15.42 16.10 -11.68
N ARG A 271 -15.96 15.07 -11.02
CA ARG A 271 -17.38 14.70 -11.14
C ARG A 271 -18.29 15.81 -10.61
N GLN A 272 -18.04 16.30 -9.40
CA GLN A 272 -18.80 17.43 -8.83
C GLN A 272 -18.75 18.67 -9.71
N LEU A 273 -17.58 18.96 -10.32
CA LEU A 273 -17.44 20.05 -11.25
C LEU A 273 -18.30 19.85 -12.51
N LYS A 274 -18.33 18.63 -13.06
CA LYS A 274 -19.19 18.31 -14.20
C LYS A 274 -20.67 18.40 -13.85
N ASP A 275 -21.08 17.83 -12.72
CA ASP A 275 -22.48 17.84 -12.26
C ASP A 275 -23.00 19.27 -12.07
N LYS A 276 -22.18 20.14 -11.47
CA LYS A 276 -22.49 21.57 -11.33
C LYS A 276 -22.67 22.27 -12.68
N PHE A 277 -21.86 21.92 -13.68
CA PHE A 277 -21.95 22.53 -15.01
C PHE A 277 -23.16 22.03 -15.81
N ASP A 278 -23.49 20.74 -15.67
CA ASP A 278 -24.67 20.13 -16.31
C ASP A 278 -26.00 20.55 -15.65
N GLY A 279 -25.96 21.43 -14.62
CA GLY A 279 -27.15 21.87 -13.90
C GLY A 279 -27.79 20.77 -13.03
N ARG A 280 -27.05 19.71 -12.71
CA ARG A 280 -27.57 18.58 -11.93
C ARG A 280 -27.76 19.00 -10.47
N PRO A 281 -28.86 18.58 -9.81
CA PRO A 281 -29.10 18.89 -8.40
C PRO A 281 -27.90 18.46 -7.54
N THR A 282 -27.52 19.30 -6.58
CA THR A 282 -26.49 18.91 -5.61
C THR A 282 -26.99 17.70 -4.84
N LYS A 283 -26.10 16.72 -4.63
CA LYS A 283 -26.41 15.47 -3.92
C LYS A 283 -27.22 15.78 -2.65
N PRO A 284 -28.44 15.23 -2.49
CA PRO A 284 -29.29 15.54 -1.36
C PRO A 284 -28.61 15.08 -0.07
N PRO A 285 -28.95 15.70 1.07
CA PRO A 285 -28.52 15.21 2.36
C PRO A 285 -28.85 13.71 2.51
N PRO A 286 -27.99 12.89 3.14
CA PRO A 286 -28.13 11.43 3.13
C PRO A 286 -29.28 10.89 3.98
N ASN A 287 -29.89 11.71 4.83
CA ASN A 287 -31.01 11.35 5.70
C ASN A 287 -31.78 12.61 6.15
N GLY A 288 -32.96 12.41 6.73
CA GLY A 288 -33.80 13.50 7.24
C GLY A 288 -33.11 14.39 8.28
N TYR A 289 -32.22 13.82 9.10
CA TYR A 289 -31.42 14.63 10.05
C TYR A 289 -30.49 15.61 9.33
N SER A 290 -29.83 15.17 8.27
CA SER A 290 -28.91 16.00 7.50
C SER A 290 -29.65 17.08 6.71
N LEU A 291 -30.87 16.79 6.26
CA LEU A 291 -31.76 17.78 5.63
C LEU A 291 -32.17 18.86 6.65
N TYR A 292 -32.61 18.45 7.83
CA TYR A 292 -32.92 19.35 8.93
C TYR A 292 -31.72 20.23 9.31
N CYS A 293 -30.52 19.64 9.41
CA CYS A 293 -29.30 20.40 9.69
C CYS A 293 -29.01 21.43 8.58
N ALA A 294 -29.20 21.08 7.32
CA ALA A 294 -28.98 21.98 6.19
C ALA A 294 -29.96 23.17 6.21
N GLU A 295 -31.25 22.93 6.47
CA GLU A 295 -32.26 23.99 6.59
C GLU A 295 -31.99 24.92 7.78
N LEU A 296 -31.67 24.34 8.95
CA LEU A 296 -31.40 25.11 10.16
C LEU A 296 -30.08 25.91 10.07
N MET A 297 -29.11 25.46 9.27
CA MET A 297 -27.87 26.21 9.03
C MET A 297 -28.08 27.50 8.23
N VAL A 298 -29.13 27.57 7.41
CA VAL A 298 -29.46 28.78 6.63
C VAL A 298 -30.00 29.90 7.52
N THR A 299 -30.67 29.54 8.61
CA THR A 299 -31.29 30.48 9.55
C THR A 299 -30.37 30.95 10.67
N MET A 300 -29.28 30.21 10.96
CA MET A 300 -28.32 30.54 12.03
C MET A 300 -26.96 31.00 11.48
N LYS A 301 -26.95 32.10 10.70
CA LYS A 301 -25.71 32.59 10.03
C LYS A 301 -24.68 33.16 11.00
N ASP A 302 -25.11 33.67 12.15
CA ASP A 302 -24.27 34.39 13.12
C ASP A 302 -23.61 33.48 14.19
N VAL A 303 -23.96 32.20 14.21
CA VAL A 303 -23.40 31.21 15.14
C VAL A 303 -22.20 30.51 14.50
N PRO A 304 -21.09 30.21 15.20
CA PRO A 304 -19.97 29.44 14.65
C PRO A 304 -20.40 28.06 14.12
N SER A 305 -19.83 27.60 13.00
CA SER A 305 -20.25 26.34 12.33
C SER A 305 -20.20 25.10 13.23
N THR A 306 -19.25 25.06 14.18
CA THR A 306 -19.12 23.97 15.15
C THR A 306 -20.26 23.96 16.16
N GLU A 307 -20.73 25.14 16.58
CA GLU A 307 -21.86 25.31 17.49
C GLU A 307 -23.20 25.08 16.78
N ARG A 308 -23.31 25.46 15.50
CA ARG A 308 -24.50 25.15 14.68
C ARG A 308 -24.80 23.65 14.66
N MET A 309 -23.79 22.80 14.46
CA MET A 309 -23.98 21.34 14.46
C MET A 309 -24.43 20.80 15.83
N VAL A 310 -23.91 21.35 16.93
CA VAL A 310 -24.34 20.99 18.29
C VAL A 310 -25.81 21.39 18.52
N LEU A 311 -26.21 22.58 18.07
CA LEU A 311 -27.59 23.05 18.13
C LEU A 311 -28.54 22.21 17.27
N CYS A 312 -28.13 21.84 16.06
CA CYS A 312 -28.91 20.94 15.19
C CYS A 312 -29.15 19.59 15.89
N SER A 313 -28.11 19.00 16.47
CA SER A 313 -28.23 17.75 17.24
C SER A 313 -29.13 17.89 18.46
N LYS A 314 -29.02 18.99 19.22
CA LYS A 314 -29.85 19.24 20.41
C LYS A 314 -31.32 19.40 20.05
N LYS A 315 -31.64 20.19 19.03
CA LYS A 315 -33.02 20.38 18.57
C LYS A 315 -33.58 19.11 17.93
N TRP A 316 -32.81 18.38 17.13
CA TRP A 316 -33.25 17.10 16.56
C TRP A 316 -33.62 16.07 17.63
N LYS A 317 -32.87 16.00 18.73
CA LYS A 317 -33.20 15.11 19.86
C LYS A 317 -34.54 15.47 20.52
N LEU A 318 -34.83 16.77 20.65
CA LEU A 318 -36.06 17.29 21.25
C LEU A 318 -37.27 17.26 20.31
N MET A 319 -37.05 17.01 19.02
CA MET A 319 -38.09 16.97 17.99
C MET A 319 -38.90 15.67 18.04
N THR A 320 -40.20 15.76 17.73
CA THR A 320 -41.11 14.61 17.75
C THR A 320 -40.79 13.62 16.61
N GLN A 321 -41.21 12.36 16.76
CA GLN A 321 -41.00 11.36 15.72
C GLN A 321 -41.73 11.75 14.41
N LYS A 322 -42.92 12.33 14.50
CA LYS A 322 -43.69 12.82 13.35
C LYS A 322 -42.95 13.88 12.54
N GLU A 323 -42.29 14.82 13.21
CA GLU A 323 -41.45 15.83 12.56
C GLU A 323 -40.19 15.21 11.95
N LYS A 324 -39.55 14.25 12.64
CA LYS A 324 -38.40 13.51 12.10
C LYS A 324 -38.76 12.74 10.83
N ASP A 325 -39.93 12.10 10.82
CA ASP A 325 -40.45 11.35 9.68
C ASP A 325 -40.81 12.27 8.51
N MET A 326 -41.30 13.49 8.79
CA MET A 326 -41.52 14.52 7.77
C MET A 326 -40.22 14.89 7.05
N PHE A 327 -39.15 15.16 7.81
CA PHE A 327 -37.82 15.44 7.21
C PHE A 327 -37.24 14.24 6.47
N GLN A 328 -37.47 13.02 6.97
CA GLN A 328 -37.05 11.80 6.28
C GLN A 328 -37.79 11.63 4.94
N LYS A 329 -39.11 11.84 4.92
CA LYS A 329 -39.93 11.78 3.71
C LYS A 329 -39.59 12.88 2.71
N GLN A 330 -39.36 14.11 3.18
CA GLN A 330 -38.91 15.23 2.33
C GLN A 330 -37.53 14.96 1.73
N CYS A 331 -36.62 14.35 2.50
CA CYS A 331 -35.32 13.92 2.01
C CYS A 331 -35.46 12.85 0.91
N GLU A 332 -36.37 11.89 1.08
CA GLU A 332 -36.64 10.84 0.10
C GLU A 332 -37.31 11.36 -1.18
N GLN A 333 -38.10 12.44 -1.08
CA GLN A 333 -38.80 13.07 -2.21
C GLN A 333 -38.02 14.21 -2.89
N SER A 334 -36.86 14.61 -2.34
CA SER A 334 -36.07 15.76 -2.83
C SER A 334 -35.36 15.55 -4.17
N LEU A 335 -35.36 14.33 -4.71
CA LEU A 335 -34.82 14.01 -6.04
C LEU A 335 -35.83 13.21 -6.86
N PRO A 336 -35.88 13.41 -8.20
CA PRO A 336 -36.55 12.50 -9.12
C PRO A 336 -36.01 11.06 -8.96
N GLU A 337 -36.88 10.06 -9.13
CA GLU A 337 -36.59 8.64 -8.93
C GLU A 337 -35.38 8.15 -9.74
N GLU A 338 -35.25 8.60 -10.98
CA GLU A 338 -34.14 8.31 -11.90
C GLU A 338 -32.78 8.83 -11.37
N GLU A 339 -32.79 9.99 -10.71
CA GLU A 339 -31.60 10.59 -10.10
C GLU A 339 -31.21 9.86 -8.80
N ARG A 340 -32.20 9.35 -8.07
CA ARG A 340 -32.03 8.56 -6.84
C ARG A 340 -31.38 7.21 -7.13
N GLU A 341 -31.86 6.49 -8.14
CA GLU A 341 -31.25 5.23 -8.58
C GLU A 341 -29.81 5.42 -9.05
N ARG A 342 -29.53 6.51 -9.80
CA ARG A 342 -28.17 6.83 -10.21
C ARG A 342 -27.27 7.12 -9.01
N VAL A 343 -27.71 7.94 -8.06
CA VAL A 343 -26.94 8.26 -6.84
C VAL A 343 -26.63 7.01 -6.02
N LEU A 344 -27.59 6.10 -5.87
CA LEU A 344 -27.43 4.82 -5.17
C LEU A 344 -26.50 3.86 -5.93
N GLY A 345 -26.60 3.82 -7.27
CA GLY A 345 -25.67 3.09 -8.13
C GLY A 345 -24.24 3.63 -8.02
N GLU A 346 -24.08 4.95 -7.99
CA GLU A 346 -22.79 5.63 -7.86
C GLU A 346 -22.12 5.45 -6.49
N GLU A 347 -22.89 5.34 -5.39
CA GLU A 347 -22.34 5.04 -4.07
C GLU A 347 -21.81 3.61 -3.94
N LYS A 348 -22.49 2.65 -4.59
CA LYS A 348 -21.95 1.28 -4.74
C LYS A 348 -20.64 1.28 -5.54
N MET A 349 -20.50 2.17 -6.52
CA MET A 349 -19.30 2.29 -7.37
C MET A 349 -18.14 3.10 -6.77
N GLY A 350 -18.43 4.12 -5.95
CA GLY A 350 -17.43 4.96 -5.28
C GLY A 350 -16.83 4.35 -4.01
N GLY A 351 -17.48 3.32 -3.45
CA GLY A 351 -17.04 2.58 -2.26
C GLY A 351 -15.81 1.69 -2.50
N THR A 352 -15.58 1.24 -3.74
CA THR A 352 -14.47 0.34 -4.10
C THR A 352 -13.17 1.11 -4.40
N LYS A 353 -12.82 2.07 -3.54
CA LYS A 353 -11.44 2.57 -3.47
C LYS A 353 -10.59 1.56 -2.70
N LEU A 354 -10.05 0.61 -3.44
CA LEU A 354 -8.72 0.06 -3.14
C LEU A 354 -7.74 1.25 -3.10
N ASN A 355 -7.36 1.63 -1.88
CA ASN A 355 -6.16 2.42 -1.63
C ASN A 355 -4.97 1.56 -2.05
N ILE A 356 -4.47 1.74 -3.27
CA ILE A 356 -3.14 1.26 -3.67
C ILE A 356 -2.24 2.48 -3.77
N ALA A 357 -1.94 3.01 -2.58
CA ALA A 357 -0.71 3.68 -2.18
C ALA A 357 -0.90 3.92 -0.67
N ASP A 358 -0.07 3.25 0.13
CA ASP A 358 -0.10 3.15 1.59
C ASP A 358 -1.33 2.44 2.19
N GLY A 359 -1.20 1.11 2.25
CA GLY A 359 -2.03 0.25 3.09
C GLY A 359 -1.89 0.62 4.57
N LYS A 360 -2.81 1.47 5.04
CA LYS A 360 -3.36 1.54 6.41
C LYS A 360 -4.44 2.64 6.43
N LYS A 361 -5.65 2.35 5.96
CA LYS A 361 -6.84 3.01 6.54
C LYS A 361 -7.00 2.41 7.94
N LYS A 362 -6.25 2.94 8.90
CA LYS A 362 -6.66 2.84 10.30
C LYS A 362 -8.05 3.48 10.36
N THR A 363 -9.06 2.72 10.78
CA THR A 363 -10.12 3.30 11.61
C THR A 363 -9.41 4.21 12.60
N ARG A 364 -9.61 5.54 12.55
CA ARG A 364 -8.92 6.44 13.46
C ARG A 364 -9.32 6.00 14.86
N LEU A 365 -8.38 5.37 15.56
CA LEU A 365 -8.50 5.13 16.97
C LEU A 365 -8.69 6.50 17.64
N PRO A 366 -9.47 6.59 18.72
CA PRO A 366 -9.52 7.76 19.57
C PRO A 366 -8.10 8.34 19.75
N GLU A 367 -7.95 9.65 19.61
CA GLU A 367 -6.64 10.29 19.81
C GLU A 367 -6.16 9.98 21.23
N THR A 368 -4.94 9.46 21.36
CA THR A 368 -4.38 9.05 22.64
C THR A 368 -4.44 10.19 23.66
N PRO A 369 -4.73 9.89 24.94
CA PRO A 369 -4.80 10.89 25.99
C PRO A 369 -3.52 11.73 26.04
N LYS A 370 -3.68 13.05 26.11
CA LYS A 370 -2.57 13.98 26.24
C LYS A 370 -2.09 14.04 27.68
N THR A 371 -0.78 14.09 27.86
CA THR A 371 -0.15 14.35 29.15
C THR A 371 -0.44 15.78 29.65
N PRO A 372 -0.27 16.06 30.95
CA PRO A 372 -0.41 17.42 31.48
C PRO A 372 0.51 18.43 30.77
N GLU A 373 1.72 18.00 30.40
CA GLU A 373 2.69 18.79 29.65
C GLU A 373 2.16 19.15 28.26
N GLU A 374 1.71 18.15 27.50
CA GLU A 374 1.17 18.35 26.14
C GLU A 374 -0.10 19.22 26.15
N MET A 375 -0.95 19.09 27.18
CA MET A 375 -2.13 19.94 27.36
C MET A 375 -1.76 21.39 27.60
N TRP A 376 -0.75 21.64 28.44
CA TRP A 376 -0.22 22.99 28.63
C TRP A 376 0.42 23.53 27.35
N GLN A 377 1.31 22.75 26.72
CA GLN A 377 1.98 23.13 25.48
C GLN A 377 0.98 23.51 24.38
N GLN A 378 -0.09 22.74 24.19
CA GLN A 378 -1.12 23.07 23.20
C GLN A 378 -1.82 24.42 23.47
N ASN A 379 -1.96 24.82 24.73
CA ASN A 379 -2.58 26.10 25.07
C ASN A 379 -1.63 27.30 24.88
N VAL A 380 -0.31 27.10 25.03
CA VAL A 380 0.68 28.18 24.91
C VAL A 380 1.45 28.20 23.59
N ILE A 381 1.29 27.18 22.75
CA ILE A 381 2.07 27.02 21.50
C ILE A 381 1.86 28.19 20.54
N GLY A 382 0.69 28.83 20.52
CA GLY A 382 0.42 30.02 19.71
C GLY A 382 1.35 31.19 20.07
N ASP A 383 1.48 31.48 21.36
CA ASP A 383 2.27 32.59 21.89
C ASP A 383 3.77 32.34 21.73
N TYR A 384 4.20 31.10 21.99
CA TYR A 384 5.60 30.71 21.78
C TYR A 384 5.94 30.71 20.29
N LEU A 385 5.08 30.17 19.41
CA LEU A 385 5.32 30.25 17.97
C LEU A 385 5.37 31.70 17.49
N ALA A 386 4.52 32.61 18.00
CA ALA A 386 4.57 34.03 17.65
C ALA A 386 5.89 34.69 18.09
N LYS A 387 6.36 34.42 19.31
CA LYS A 387 7.64 34.92 19.84
C LYS A 387 8.86 34.46 19.02
N TYR A 388 8.81 33.25 18.46
CA TYR A 388 9.92 32.69 17.66
C TYR A 388 9.69 32.75 16.14
N ARG A 389 8.53 33.26 15.67
CA ARG A 389 8.15 33.36 14.24
C ARG A 389 9.09 34.26 13.44
N VAL A 390 9.58 35.34 14.06
CA VAL A 390 10.49 36.32 13.44
C VAL A 390 11.81 35.68 12.99
N ARG A 391 12.20 34.54 13.57
CA ARG A 391 13.44 33.82 13.25
C ARG A 391 13.22 32.42 12.63
N ASN A 392 11.97 32.05 12.32
CA ASN A 392 11.57 30.73 11.78
C ASN A 392 12.12 29.52 12.59
N ASP A 393 12.26 29.66 13.91
CA ASP A 393 12.95 28.68 14.76
C ASP A 393 11.96 27.88 15.63
N ARG A 394 11.18 27.01 14.97
CA ARG A 394 10.18 26.15 15.63
C ARG A 394 10.79 25.25 16.71
N LYS A 395 12.07 24.88 16.56
CA LYS A 395 12.77 24.00 17.52
C LYS A 395 13.13 24.76 18.80
N LYS A 396 13.53 26.03 18.70
CA LYS A 396 13.73 26.88 19.89
C LYS A 396 12.44 27.16 20.64
N ALA A 397 11.32 27.36 19.92
CA ALA A 397 10.01 27.51 20.55
C ALA A 397 9.66 26.29 21.40
N GLN A 398 9.87 25.08 20.87
CA GLN A 398 9.64 23.84 21.60
C GLN A 398 10.54 23.71 22.84
N ASN A 399 11.85 23.91 22.69
CA ASN A 399 12.79 23.81 23.81
C ASN A 399 12.47 24.82 24.93
N ALA A 400 12.00 26.03 24.58
CA ALA A 400 11.61 27.04 25.55
C ALA A 400 10.34 26.65 26.32
N MET A 401 9.37 26.00 25.65
CA MET A 401 8.19 25.45 26.32
C MET A 401 8.58 24.32 27.28
N ASP A 402 9.43 23.38 26.84
CA ASP A 402 9.89 22.27 27.70
C ASP A 402 10.63 22.78 28.95
N ALA A 403 11.43 23.84 28.81
CA ALA A 403 12.12 24.49 29.93
C ALA A 403 11.14 25.16 30.91
N ALA A 404 10.15 25.90 30.39
CA ALA A 404 9.12 26.53 31.21
C ALA A 404 8.23 25.51 31.92
N TRP A 405 7.91 24.37 31.28
CA TRP A 405 7.19 23.28 31.93
C TRP A 405 7.99 22.67 33.09
N LYS A 406 9.30 22.47 32.93
CA LYS A 406 10.16 21.97 34.00
C LYS A 406 10.27 22.94 35.17
N ALA A 407 10.33 24.24 34.88
CA ALA A 407 10.44 25.30 35.88
C ALA A 407 9.12 25.56 36.64
N MET A 408 7.96 25.20 36.09
CA MET A 408 6.66 25.40 36.76
C MET A 408 6.54 24.62 38.07
N GLU A 409 5.98 25.30 39.07
CA GLU A 409 5.72 24.73 40.38
C GLU A 409 4.59 23.68 40.33
N LYS A 410 4.57 22.78 41.31
CA LYS A 410 3.53 21.74 41.41
C LYS A 410 2.12 22.33 41.39
N LYS A 411 1.90 23.49 42.03
CA LYS A 411 0.60 24.17 42.10
C LYS A 411 0.11 24.66 40.72
N GLU A 412 1.01 25.09 39.86
CA GLU A 412 0.72 25.57 38.50
C GLU A 412 0.43 24.41 37.53
N LYS A 413 0.92 23.20 37.86
CA LYS A 413 0.68 21.97 37.08
C LYS A 413 -0.68 21.35 37.36
N ILE A 414 -1.30 21.61 38.52
CA ILE A 414 -2.58 21.01 38.93
C ILE A 414 -3.71 21.17 37.89
N PRO A 415 -3.94 22.35 37.30
CA PRO A 415 -5.01 22.51 36.30
C PRO A 415 -4.79 21.64 35.07
N TRP A 416 -3.54 21.49 34.63
CA TRP A 416 -3.18 20.67 33.47
C TRP A 416 -3.27 19.17 33.77
N ILE A 417 -2.95 18.78 35.00
CA ILE A 417 -3.16 17.41 35.50
C ILE A 417 -4.65 17.05 35.48
N LYS A 418 -5.52 17.94 35.96
CA LYS A 418 -6.98 17.74 35.91
C LYS A 418 -7.48 17.63 34.47
N LYS A 419 -7.02 18.52 33.58
CA LYS A 419 -7.42 18.54 32.16
C LYS A 419 -6.94 17.29 31.41
N ALA A 420 -5.75 16.77 31.72
CA ALA A 420 -5.25 15.51 31.19
C ALA A 420 -6.06 14.31 31.71
N ALA A 421 -6.47 14.32 32.98
CA ALA A 421 -7.33 13.28 33.55
C ALA A 421 -8.75 13.28 32.93
N GLU A 422 -9.27 14.44 32.53
CA GLU A 422 -10.51 14.54 31.75
C GLU A 422 -10.35 14.02 30.31
N ASP A 423 -9.22 14.31 29.66
CA ASP A 423 -8.90 13.79 28.33
C ASP A 423 -8.72 12.25 28.34
N GLN A 424 -8.20 11.71 29.43
CA GLN A 424 -8.16 10.26 29.70
C GLN A 424 -9.58 9.67 29.76
N LYS A 425 -10.52 10.31 30.48
CA LYS A 425 -11.93 9.89 30.54
C LYS A 425 -12.63 10.00 29.19
N ARG A 426 -12.34 11.03 28.39
CA ARG A 426 -12.81 11.15 26.99
C ARG A 426 -12.36 9.95 26.18
N TYR A 427 -11.06 9.65 26.20
CA TYR A 427 -10.48 8.54 25.46
C TYR A 427 -11.08 7.18 25.85
N GLU A 428 -11.29 6.94 27.15
CA GLU A 428 -11.96 5.74 27.66
C GLU A 428 -13.41 5.63 27.17
N ARG A 429 -14.15 6.75 27.15
CA ARG A 429 -15.52 6.81 26.62
C ARG A 429 -15.57 6.57 25.11
N GLU A 430 -14.70 7.24 24.35
CA GLU A 430 -14.60 7.06 22.89
C GLU A 430 -14.18 5.63 22.52
N LEU A 431 -13.33 4.99 23.32
CA LEU A 431 -12.99 3.57 23.16
C LEU A 431 -14.20 2.65 23.42
N LEU A 432 -15.00 2.96 24.43
CA LEU A 432 -16.22 2.21 24.74
C LEU A 432 -17.26 2.38 23.63
N GLU A 433 -17.46 3.60 23.12
CA GLU A 433 -18.33 3.89 21.97
C GLU A 433 -17.81 3.23 20.68
N MET A 434 -16.49 3.19 20.46
CA MET A 434 -15.94 2.50 19.29
C MET A 434 -16.17 0.98 19.38
N ARG A 435 -16.11 0.39 20.58
CA ARG A 435 -16.45 -1.02 20.82
C ARG A 435 -17.92 -1.30 20.51
N THR A 436 -18.84 -0.36 20.76
CA THR A 436 -20.26 -0.52 20.44
C THR A 436 -20.55 -0.27 18.95
N VAL A 437 -19.90 0.72 18.31
CA VAL A 437 -20.08 1.07 16.88
C VAL A 437 -19.52 0.01 15.92
N LEU A 438 -18.45 -0.71 16.30
CA LEU A 438 -17.92 -1.83 15.51
C LEU A 438 -18.88 -3.03 15.41
N SER A 439 -19.95 -3.05 16.20
CA SER A 439 -21.04 -4.04 16.09
C SER A 439 -22.08 -3.66 15.02
N GLY A 440 -22.03 -2.45 14.45
CA GLY A 440 -23.11 -1.89 13.62
C GLY A 440 -22.79 -1.64 12.13
N GLN A 441 -21.53 -1.76 11.67
CA GLN A 441 -21.19 -1.44 10.28
C GLN A 441 -20.17 -2.42 9.69
N GLY A 442 -20.70 -3.38 8.94
CA GLY A 442 -20.02 -4.47 8.23
C GLY A 442 -21.06 -5.57 8.07
N GLN A 443 -21.16 -6.20 6.90
CA GLN A 443 -22.22 -7.17 6.61
C GLN A 443 -22.48 -8.08 7.81
N ARG A 444 -23.74 -8.14 8.24
CA ARG A 444 -24.15 -8.86 9.45
C ARG A 444 -23.62 -10.29 9.36
N LYS A 445 -22.54 -10.57 10.10
CA LYS A 445 -22.30 -11.91 10.60
C LYS A 445 -23.52 -12.22 11.46
N PRO A 446 -24.25 -13.33 11.22
CA PRO A 446 -25.26 -13.78 12.16
C PRO A 446 -24.58 -13.85 13.53
N LYS A 447 -25.08 -13.06 14.49
CA LYS A 447 -24.58 -13.07 15.85
C LYS A 447 -25.34 -14.18 16.54
N PHE A 448 -24.68 -15.30 16.77
CA PHE A 448 -25.29 -16.40 17.49
C PHE A 448 -25.13 -16.13 18.99
N ASP A 449 -26.25 -15.94 19.68
CA ASP A 449 -26.23 -15.65 21.11
C ASP A 449 -25.76 -16.89 21.89
N GLY A 450 -24.86 -16.66 22.85
CA GLY A 450 -24.24 -17.73 23.65
C GLY A 450 -23.05 -18.44 22.99
N GLU A 451 -22.62 -18.08 21.77
CA GLU A 451 -21.43 -18.67 21.15
C GLU A 451 -20.18 -18.46 22.04
N PRO A 452 -19.46 -19.55 22.41
CA PRO A 452 -18.24 -19.44 23.20
C PRO A 452 -17.19 -18.53 22.55
N LYS A 453 -16.39 -17.83 23.36
CA LYS A 453 -15.35 -16.92 22.85
C LYS A 453 -14.09 -17.69 22.47
N LYS A 454 -13.53 -17.39 21.30
CA LYS A 454 -12.29 -18.01 20.84
C LYS A 454 -11.11 -17.67 21.76
N PRO A 455 -10.36 -18.66 22.25
CA PRO A 455 -9.16 -18.43 23.05
C PRO A 455 -8.00 -17.93 22.17
N PRO A 456 -6.90 -17.44 22.78
CA PRO A 456 -5.69 -17.08 22.06
C PRO A 456 -5.16 -18.24 21.19
N VAL A 457 -4.56 -17.92 20.03
CA VAL A 457 -4.04 -18.93 19.08
C VAL A 457 -2.53 -19.16 19.20
N SER A 458 -1.87 -18.46 20.12
CA SER A 458 -0.42 -18.54 20.32
C SER A 458 -0.05 -18.22 21.76
N GLY A 459 0.99 -18.87 22.29
CA GLY A 459 1.55 -18.56 23.61
C GLY A 459 1.94 -17.09 23.76
N TYR A 460 2.38 -16.42 22.69
CA TYR A 460 2.65 -14.98 22.72
C TYR A 460 1.37 -14.16 22.93
N GLN A 461 0.26 -14.56 22.30
CA GLN A 461 -1.02 -13.87 22.48
C GLN A 461 -1.55 -14.06 23.89
N MET A 462 -1.44 -15.28 24.45
CA MET A 462 -1.83 -15.57 25.83
C MET A 462 -1.02 -14.72 26.82
N PHE A 463 0.30 -14.68 26.65
CA PHE A 463 1.18 -13.82 27.44
C PHE A 463 0.86 -12.33 27.31
N SER A 464 0.55 -11.88 26.08
CA SER A 464 0.17 -10.48 25.85
C SER A 464 -1.17 -10.13 26.51
N GLN A 465 -2.14 -11.04 26.48
CA GLN A 465 -3.44 -10.86 27.10
C GLN A 465 -3.31 -10.79 28.63
N GLU A 466 -2.51 -11.67 29.23
CA GLU A 466 -2.22 -11.64 30.67
C GLU A 466 -1.62 -10.28 31.07
N LEU A 467 -0.56 -9.83 30.40
CA LEU A 467 0.08 -8.55 30.73
C LEU A 467 -0.80 -7.31 30.47
N LEU A 468 -1.72 -7.40 29.52
CA LEU A 468 -2.69 -6.33 29.26
C LEU A 468 -3.84 -6.32 30.28
N THR A 469 -4.17 -7.48 30.86
CA THR A 469 -5.28 -7.63 31.81
C THR A 469 -4.83 -7.38 33.25
N ASN A 470 -3.59 -7.73 33.61
CA ASN A 470 -3.03 -7.56 34.95
C ASN A 470 -2.77 -6.09 35.33
N GLY A 471 -2.95 -5.15 34.40
CA GLY A 471 -2.92 -3.71 34.66
C GLY A 471 -1.54 -3.09 34.89
N GLU A 472 -0.47 -3.89 34.99
CA GLU A 472 0.91 -3.41 35.19
C GLU A 472 1.37 -2.38 34.15
N LEU A 473 0.90 -2.51 32.90
CA LEU A 473 1.31 -1.67 31.78
C LEU A 473 0.31 -0.53 31.48
N ASN A 474 -0.65 -0.27 32.36
CA ASN A 474 -1.71 0.70 32.10
C ASN A 474 -1.23 2.16 31.94
N HIS A 475 -0.06 2.48 32.50
CA HIS A 475 0.57 3.80 32.39
C HIS A 475 1.22 4.06 31.02
N PHE A 476 1.44 3.03 30.20
CA PHE A 476 1.95 3.16 28.84
C PHE A 476 0.82 3.26 27.82
N SER A 477 1.06 3.93 26.68
CA SER A 477 0.13 3.87 25.54
C SER A 477 0.06 2.45 24.97
N LEU A 478 -1.05 2.03 24.34
CA LEU A 478 -1.19 0.67 23.78
C LEU A 478 -0.01 0.28 22.87
N LYS A 479 0.52 1.22 22.10
CA LYS A 479 1.69 1.00 21.24
C LYS A 479 2.95 0.67 22.07
N GLU A 480 3.18 1.40 23.15
CA GLU A 480 4.29 1.17 24.07
C GLU A 480 4.10 -0.12 24.89
N ARG A 481 2.85 -0.43 25.31
CA ARG A 481 2.51 -1.71 25.94
C ARG A 481 2.89 -2.87 25.04
N MET A 482 2.52 -2.81 23.75
CA MET A 482 2.86 -3.88 22.80
C MET A 482 4.37 -4.01 22.57
N VAL A 483 5.11 -2.89 22.55
CA VAL A 483 6.58 -2.92 22.46
C VAL A 483 7.19 -3.55 23.71
N GLU A 484 6.70 -3.19 24.89
CA GLU A 484 7.19 -3.71 26.17
C GLU A 484 6.86 -5.19 26.36
N ILE A 485 5.65 -5.62 26.01
CA ILE A 485 5.24 -7.03 25.96
C ILE A 485 6.15 -7.81 25.01
N GLY A 486 6.45 -7.25 23.84
CA GLY A 486 7.41 -7.84 22.90
C GLY A 486 8.79 -8.05 23.52
N LYS A 487 9.34 -7.05 24.21
CA LYS A 487 10.64 -7.16 24.90
C LYS A 487 10.61 -8.23 26.00
N ARG A 488 9.58 -8.22 26.85
CA ARG A 488 9.43 -9.20 27.94
C ARG A 488 9.30 -10.62 27.40
N TRP A 489 8.56 -10.82 26.31
CA TRP A 489 8.43 -12.13 25.65
C TRP A 489 9.77 -12.65 25.12
N HIS A 490 10.59 -11.79 24.50
CA HIS A 490 11.91 -12.22 24.02
C HIS A 490 12.85 -12.60 25.17
N LYS A 491 12.69 -11.98 26.34
CA LYS A 491 13.48 -12.26 27.55
C LYS A 491 13.06 -13.54 28.27
N LEU A 492 11.87 -14.08 28.01
CA LEU A 492 11.42 -15.35 28.60
C LEU A 492 12.26 -16.54 28.10
N SER A 493 12.54 -17.48 29.00
CA SER A 493 13.16 -18.75 28.67
C SER A 493 12.23 -19.63 27.83
N GLN A 494 12.79 -20.63 27.15
CA GLN A 494 11.97 -21.55 26.34
C GLN A 494 10.95 -22.30 27.21
N SER A 495 11.35 -22.76 28.40
CA SER A 495 10.44 -23.41 29.36
C SER A 495 9.26 -22.52 29.79
N GLN A 496 9.47 -21.21 29.95
CA GLN A 496 8.39 -20.27 30.24
C GLN A 496 7.46 -20.07 29.04
N LYS A 497 8.00 -20.02 27.81
CA LYS A 497 7.19 -19.95 26.59
C LYS A 497 6.38 -21.22 26.36
N ASP A 498 6.95 -22.38 26.70
CA ASP A 498 6.27 -23.68 26.61
C ASP A 498 5.10 -23.78 27.61
N LYS A 499 5.21 -23.16 28.79
CA LYS A 499 4.07 -23.03 29.73
C LYS A 499 2.90 -22.28 29.08
N TYR A 500 3.15 -21.16 28.42
CA TYR A 500 2.10 -20.41 27.70
C TYR A 500 1.54 -21.17 26.51
N LYS A 501 2.38 -21.93 25.80
CA LYS A 501 1.93 -22.82 24.74
C LYS A 501 0.96 -23.89 25.28
N LYS A 502 1.31 -24.54 26.39
CA LYS A 502 0.45 -25.55 27.04
C LYS A 502 -0.88 -24.96 27.50
N GLN A 503 -0.87 -23.76 28.09
CA GLN A 503 -2.12 -23.06 28.47
C GLN A 503 -3.02 -22.75 27.28
N VAL A 504 -2.44 -22.41 26.13
CA VAL A 504 -3.20 -22.18 24.90
C VAL A 504 -3.80 -23.48 24.37
N GLU A 505 -3.06 -24.58 24.38
CA GLU A 505 -3.55 -25.89 23.97
C GLU A 505 -4.71 -26.36 24.87
N GLU A 506 -4.61 -26.15 26.18
CA GLU A 506 -5.66 -26.47 27.16
C GLU A 506 -6.93 -25.62 26.94
N GLN A 507 -6.79 -24.30 26.81
CA GLN A 507 -7.94 -23.42 26.52
C GLN A 507 -8.57 -23.70 25.14
N GLN A 508 -7.79 -24.13 24.15
CA GLN A 508 -8.33 -24.55 22.85
C GLN A 508 -9.13 -25.85 22.95
N LEU A 509 -8.68 -26.79 23.78
CA LEU A 509 -9.40 -28.03 24.04
C LEU A 509 -10.74 -27.75 24.75
N GLU A 510 -10.70 -26.90 25.78
CA GLU A 510 -11.89 -26.45 26.52
C GLU A 510 -12.86 -25.73 25.59
N TYR A 511 -12.39 -24.74 24.83
CA TYR A 511 -13.20 -24.04 23.84
C TYR A 511 -13.84 -24.97 22.81
N LYS A 512 -13.10 -25.99 22.34
CA LYS A 512 -13.64 -26.97 21.39
C LYS A 512 -14.78 -27.78 22.01
N ALA A 513 -14.65 -28.16 23.28
CA ALA A 513 -15.70 -28.87 24.02
C ALA A 513 -16.93 -27.97 24.27
N GLU A 514 -16.71 -26.72 24.69
CA GLU A 514 -17.78 -25.72 24.88
C GLU A 514 -18.50 -25.43 23.56
N LEU A 515 -17.76 -25.30 22.45
CA LEU A 515 -18.33 -25.04 21.14
C LEU A 515 -19.18 -26.22 20.67
N ASP A 516 -18.70 -27.45 20.86
CA ASP A 516 -19.47 -28.66 20.53
C ASP A 516 -20.74 -28.78 21.38
N ALA A 517 -20.65 -28.52 22.69
CA ALA A 517 -21.82 -28.50 23.58
C ALA A 517 -22.82 -27.41 23.17
N TRP A 518 -22.35 -26.22 22.84
CA TRP A 518 -23.19 -25.12 22.37
C TRP A 518 -23.86 -25.44 21.03
N VAL A 519 -23.13 -25.96 20.04
CA VAL A 519 -23.69 -26.41 18.75
C VAL A 519 -24.75 -27.51 18.96
N LYS A 520 -24.54 -28.38 19.94
CA LYS A 520 -25.53 -29.41 20.33
C LYS A 520 -26.77 -28.83 20.99
N SER A 521 -26.66 -27.70 21.70
CA SER A 521 -27.78 -27.01 22.33
C SER A 521 -28.66 -26.23 21.34
N LEU A 522 -28.15 -25.92 20.14
CA LEU A 522 -28.90 -25.24 19.08
C LEU A 522 -29.98 -26.14 18.47
N SER A 523 -31.08 -25.51 18.03
CA SER A 523 -32.13 -26.19 17.27
C SER A 523 -31.60 -26.73 15.93
N PRO A 524 -32.26 -27.72 15.31
CA PRO A 524 -31.84 -28.27 14.01
C PRO A 524 -31.72 -27.21 12.90
N GLN A 525 -32.58 -26.18 12.93
CA GLN A 525 -32.59 -25.07 11.97
C GLN A 525 -31.39 -24.13 12.20
N GLU A 526 -31.14 -23.74 13.45
CA GLU A 526 -29.99 -22.88 13.80
C GLU A 526 -28.65 -23.57 13.56
N ARG A 527 -28.58 -24.87 13.81
CA ARG A 527 -27.39 -25.69 13.54
C ARG A 527 -27.06 -25.75 12.04
N ALA A 528 -28.07 -25.85 11.17
CA ALA A 528 -27.89 -25.83 9.72
C ALA A 528 -27.33 -24.47 9.24
N VAL A 529 -27.92 -23.38 9.74
CA VAL A 529 -27.45 -22.00 9.46
C VAL A 529 -26.02 -21.77 9.95
N TYR A 530 -25.67 -22.28 11.14
CA TYR A 530 -24.32 -22.20 11.68
C TYR A 530 -23.30 -23.02 10.86
N LYS A 531 -23.69 -24.20 10.36
CA LYS A 531 -22.83 -25.04 9.51
C LYS A 531 -22.55 -24.38 8.14
N GLU A 532 -23.55 -23.76 7.54
CA GLU A 532 -23.40 -23.02 6.28
C GLU A 532 -22.51 -21.77 6.46
N PHE A 533 -22.72 -21.02 7.54
CA PHE A 533 -21.91 -19.85 7.87
C PHE A 533 -20.44 -20.22 8.18
N SER A 534 -20.19 -21.25 9.00
CA SER A 534 -18.82 -21.68 9.35
C SER A 534 -18.05 -22.24 8.15
N SER A 535 -18.72 -22.90 7.20
CA SER A 535 -18.14 -23.36 5.94
C SER A 535 -17.71 -22.19 5.05
N THR A 536 -18.51 -21.12 5.01
CA THR A 536 -18.23 -19.90 4.22
C THR A 536 -17.07 -19.09 4.79
N VAL A 537 -16.96 -19.00 6.13
CA VAL A 537 -15.87 -18.29 6.82
C VAL A 537 -14.54 -19.06 6.72
N SER A 538 -14.59 -20.39 6.71
CA SER A 538 -13.38 -21.23 6.52
C SER A 538 -12.77 -21.02 5.13
N ASN A 539 -13.61 -20.85 4.09
CA ASN A 539 -13.17 -20.50 2.74
C ASN A 539 -12.62 -19.06 2.63
N CYS A 540 -13.16 -18.11 3.41
CA CYS A 540 -12.70 -16.72 3.41
C CYS A 540 -11.37 -16.49 4.16
N SER A 541 -11.06 -17.36 5.14
CA SER A 541 -9.83 -17.29 5.95
C SER A 541 -8.58 -17.75 5.17
N PHE A 542 -8.76 -18.41 4.03
CA PHE A 542 -7.67 -18.88 3.16
C PHE A 542 -7.15 -17.79 2.20
N LEU A 543 -7.87 -16.67 2.05
CA LEU A 543 -7.56 -15.62 1.07
C LEU A 543 -6.81 -14.40 1.64
N GLN A 544 -6.26 -14.48 2.86
CA GLN A 544 -5.49 -13.38 3.48
C GLN A 544 -4.12 -13.77 4.05
N LEU A 545 -3.41 -14.71 3.40
CA LEU A 545 -1.98 -14.93 3.66
C LEU A 545 -1.09 -14.62 2.46
#